data_AF-A0A0D7A222-F1
#
_entry.id   AF-A0A0D7A222-F1
#
_cell.length_a   1.000
_cell.length_b   1.000
_cell.length_c   1.000
_cell.angle_alpha   90.00
_cell.angle_beta   90.00
_cell.angle_gamma   90.00
#
_symmetry.space_group_name_H-M   'P 1'
#
loop_
_entity.id
_entity.type
_entity.pdbx_description
1 polymer ?
#
loop_
_entity_poly.entity_id
_entity_poly.type
_entity_poly.pdbx_seq_one_letter_code
_entity_poly.pdbx_strand_id
1 'polypeptide(L)'
;MEVLSINPRLSHYPPISYRRLPRYNATGDACLLRVEITDCLLATETSKVYRARNVDINSPFPRDLVLKTDFQAPSSRKAILLAEARHYMRCRAAGLEGLVVPNFYGVYTADMGLCGSSVTCLVLEYCGEALAQRFSSLPASFRARLIDKAFYFHEKVGMTHGDLCESNVVVDKKGEPFLIDLERCATHDCQCTMNVHEGDIMPPAEEFKCPEVYRLVKSMGMWRPYAVVGPSDPVEYAFSVESLLAMSPAIQKHTEQQRQRQNQRGPQGPVTTSYYNVPTSLYGVQRQGHFFQDQQRSGSLYRLRV
;
A
#
# COMPACT_ATOMS: atom_id res chain seq x y z
N MET A 1 15.24 -4.68 23.87
CA MET A 1 13.78 -4.55 23.96
C MET A 1 13.50 -3.15 24.46
N GLU A 2 13.42 -2.18 23.56
CA GLU A 2 12.93 -0.85 23.90
C GLU A 2 11.41 -0.88 23.79
N VAL A 3 10.77 -0.86 24.94
CA VAL A 3 9.34 -0.57 25.07
C VAL A 3 9.18 0.90 24.69
N LEU A 4 8.54 1.18 23.55
CA LEU A 4 8.15 2.54 23.17
C LEU A 4 7.34 3.14 24.32
N SER A 5 7.93 4.13 24.99
CA SER A 5 7.28 4.80 26.12
C SER A 5 6.02 5.49 25.62
N ILE A 6 4.88 5.12 26.21
CA ILE A 6 3.65 5.91 26.17
C ILE A 6 4.04 7.33 26.58
N ASN A 7 3.82 8.31 25.71
CA ASN A 7 4.15 9.70 25.99
C ASN A 7 3.30 10.18 27.19
N PRO A 8 3.87 10.43 28.38
CA PRO A 8 3.11 10.70 29.61
C PRO A 8 2.36 12.04 29.58
N ARG A 9 2.44 12.79 28.48
CA ARG A 9 1.84 14.12 28.33
C ARG A 9 0.39 14.09 27.83
N LEU A 10 -0.14 12.97 27.34
CA LEU A 10 -1.49 12.95 26.75
C LEU A 10 -2.61 12.67 27.77
N SER A 11 -2.31 12.10 28.94
CA SER A 11 -3.31 11.77 29.98
C SER A 11 -3.84 12.96 30.79
N HIS A 12 -3.35 14.18 30.52
CA HIS A 12 -3.74 15.39 31.26
C HIS A 12 -4.53 16.41 30.43
N TYR A 13 -4.84 16.11 29.17
CA TYR A 13 -5.68 17.01 28.37
C TYR A 13 -7.17 16.71 28.59
N PRO A 14 -8.00 17.71 28.92
CA PRO A 14 -9.44 17.52 28.99
C PRO A 14 -9.99 17.07 27.63
N PRO A 15 -11.13 16.36 27.59
CA PRO A 15 -11.76 15.93 26.34
C PRO A 15 -11.91 17.10 25.37
N ILE A 16 -11.34 16.96 24.17
CA ILE A 16 -11.43 18.01 23.15
C ILE A 16 -12.81 17.90 22.50
N SER A 17 -13.53 19.02 22.49
CA SER A 17 -14.82 19.14 21.82
C SER A 17 -14.61 19.68 20.41
N TYR A 18 -14.96 18.88 19.41
CA TYR A 18 -14.90 19.26 18.01
C TYR A 18 -16.30 19.58 17.48
N ARG A 19 -16.43 20.65 16.70
CA ARG A 19 -17.66 21.01 16.00
C ARG A 19 -17.61 20.49 14.56
N ARG A 20 -18.62 19.75 14.12
CA ARG A 20 -18.68 19.24 12.74
C ARG A 20 -18.81 20.40 11.73
N LEU A 21 -18.14 20.30 10.59
CA LEU A 21 -18.26 21.28 9.50
C LEU A 21 -19.57 21.06 8.71
N PRO A 22 -20.44 22.09 8.53
CA PRO A 22 -21.76 21.94 7.92
C PRO A 22 -21.76 21.37 6.49
N ARG A 23 -20.73 21.67 5.67
CA ARG A 23 -20.61 21.18 4.29
C ARG A 23 -20.37 19.67 4.16
N TYR A 24 -20.10 18.99 5.27
CA TYR A 24 -19.84 17.55 5.33
C TYR A 24 -20.96 16.80 6.05
N ASN A 25 -22.16 17.38 6.06
CA ASN A 25 -23.34 16.87 6.74
C ASN A 25 -24.41 16.41 5.74
N ALA A 26 -24.96 15.22 5.95
CA ALA A 26 -26.17 14.78 5.25
C ALA A 26 -27.45 15.34 5.88
N THR A 27 -27.42 15.75 7.16
CA THR A 27 -28.62 16.07 7.97
C THR A 27 -28.72 17.52 8.45
N GLY A 28 -27.75 18.40 8.18
CA GLY A 28 -27.78 19.82 8.58
C GLY A 28 -27.49 20.14 10.06
N ASP A 29 -27.64 19.20 10.99
CA ASP A 29 -27.45 19.46 12.43
C ASP A 29 -25.98 19.58 12.89
N ALA A 30 -25.72 20.53 13.79
CA ALA A 30 -24.43 20.71 14.45
C ALA A 30 -24.17 19.53 15.42
N CYS A 31 -23.40 18.54 14.98
CA CYS A 31 -22.95 17.44 15.83
C CYS A 31 -21.63 17.81 16.53
N LEU A 32 -21.62 17.72 17.86
CA LEU A 32 -20.45 17.93 18.69
C LEU A 32 -19.80 16.56 18.96
N LEU A 33 -18.54 16.41 18.57
CA LEU A 33 -17.78 15.18 18.81
C LEU A 33 -16.88 15.39 20.03
N ARG A 34 -17.09 14.56 21.06
CA ARG A 34 -16.22 14.48 22.24
C ARG A 34 -15.42 13.19 22.18
N VAL A 35 -14.10 13.32 22.24
CA VAL A 35 -13.21 12.18 22.11
C VAL A 35 -12.14 12.20 23.20
N GLU A 36 -11.77 11.00 23.61
CA GLU A 36 -10.59 10.74 24.43
C GLU A 36 -9.51 10.19 23.51
N ILE A 37 -8.38 10.90 23.39
CA ILE A 37 -7.23 10.42 22.63
C ILE A 37 -6.56 9.32 23.44
N THR A 38 -6.42 8.16 22.83
CA THR A 38 -5.85 6.96 23.47
C THR A 38 -4.42 6.67 23.01
N ASP A 39 -4.09 7.04 21.77
CA ASP A 39 -2.76 6.78 21.21
C ASP A 39 -2.40 7.77 20.09
N CYS A 40 -1.10 7.91 19.82
CA CYS A 40 -0.56 8.65 18.68
C CYS A 40 0.00 7.65 17.66
N LEU A 41 -0.77 7.39 16.60
CA LEU A 41 -0.44 6.40 15.57
C LEU A 41 0.64 6.91 14.61
N LEU A 42 0.61 8.21 14.29
CA LEU A 42 1.59 8.85 13.41
C LEU A 42 1.79 10.31 13.82
N ALA A 43 3.05 10.74 13.88
CA ALA A 43 3.39 12.12 14.17
C ALA A 43 4.54 12.62 13.28
N THR A 44 4.22 13.08 12.08
CA THR A 44 5.19 13.75 11.19
C THR A 44 5.08 15.28 11.31
N GLU A 45 5.93 16.02 10.61
CA GLU A 45 5.82 17.49 10.49
C GLU A 45 4.56 17.91 9.73
N THR A 46 4.05 17.04 8.84
CA THR A 46 2.97 17.36 7.92
C THR A 46 1.64 16.72 8.28
N SER A 47 1.63 15.71 9.16
CA SER A 47 0.42 14.95 9.50
C SER A 47 0.50 14.39 10.91
N LYS A 48 -0.58 14.54 11.67
CA LYS A 48 -0.75 13.88 12.97
C LYS A 48 -1.98 12.98 12.92
N VAL A 49 -1.81 11.71 13.28
CA VAL A 49 -2.87 10.71 13.31
C VAL A 49 -2.94 10.14 14.73
N TYR A 50 -4.12 10.17 15.32
CA TYR A 50 -4.38 9.69 16.66
C TYR A 50 -5.45 8.61 16.66
N ARG A 51 -5.33 7.64 17.56
CA ARG A 51 -6.44 6.75 17.93
C ARG A 51 -7.21 7.39 19.06
N ALA A 52 -8.53 7.39 18.96
CA ALA A 52 -9.40 7.96 19.98
C ALA A 52 -10.63 7.10 20.23
N ARG A 53 -11.31 7.35 21.34
CA ARG A 53 -12.62 6.76 21.65
C ARG A 53 -13.66 7.86 21.76
N ASN A 54 -14.86 7.60 21.27
CA ASN A 54 -15.99 8.50 21.49
C ASN A 54 -16.37 8.51 22.99
N VAL A 55 -16.53 9.69 23.58
CA VAL A 55 -16.91 9.92 24.99
C VAL A 55 -18.40 10.32 25.09
N ASP A 56 -19.13 10.32 23.98
CA ASP A 56 -20.54 10.73 23.99
C ASP A 56 -21.39 9.78 24.85
N ILE A 57 -21.88 10.31 25.98
CA ILE A 57 -22.66 9.62 27.02
C ILE A 57 -23.94 8.97 26.47
N ASN A 58 -24.45 9.48 25.35
CA ASN A 58 -25.71 9.01 24.76
C ASN A 58 -25.50 7.96 23.65
N SER A 59 -24.26 7.64 23.29
CA SER A 59 -24.00 6.58 22.32
C SER A 59 -23.84 5.24 23.04
N PRO A 60 -24.74 4.25 22.81
CA PRO A 60 -24.68 2.96 23.50
C PRO A 60 -23.44 2.12 23.16
N PHE A 61 -22.66 2.53 22.15
CA PHE A 61 -21.45 1.83 21.73
C PHE A 61 -20.28 2.80 21.61
N PRO A 62 -19.25 2.71 22.48
CA PRO A 62 -18.02 3.45 22.28
C PRO A 62 -17.42 3.04 20.94
N ARG A 63 -17.24 4.01 20.04
CA ARG A 63 -16.60 3.80 18.75
C ARG A 63 -15.11 4.06 18.88
N ASP A 64 -14.31 3.12 18.39
CA ASP A 64 -12.88 3.34 18.16
C ASP A 64 -12.71 4.16 16.88
N LEU A 65 -12.01 5.28 17.00
CA LEU A 65 -11.88 6.30 15.98
C LEU A 65 -10.40 6.54 15.64
N VAL A 66 -10.19 7.00 14.42
CA VAL A 66 -8.94 7.63 13.97
C VAL A 66 -9.19 9.10 13.71
N LEU A 67 -8.34 9.95 14.27
CA LEU A 67 -8.34 11.39 14.05
C LEU A 67 -7.09 11.78 13.26
N LYS A 68 -7.25 12.18 12.01
CA LYS A 68 -6.17 12.76 11.20
C LYS A 68 -6.32 14.28 11.21
N THR A 69 -5.29 14.99 11.65
CA THR A 69 -5.41 16.42 12.01
C THR A 69 -4.35 17.28 11.32
N ASP A 70 -4.67 18.56 11.15
CA ASP A 70 -3.72 19.61 10.72
C ASP A 70 -3.02 20.31 11.91
N PHE A 71 -3.10 19.74 13.12
CA PHE A 71 -2.52 20.35 14.32
C PHE A 71 -1.01 20.53 14.18
N GLN A 72 -0.54 21.78 14.32
CA GLN A 72 0.86 22.19 14.14
C GLN A 72 1.45 21.86 12.76
N ALA A 73 0.60 21.58 11.76
CA ALA A 73 1.03 21.35 10.39
C ALA A 73 1.09 22.68 9.61
N PRO A 74 1.79 22.71 8.46
CA PRO A 74 1.76 23.88 7.56
C PRO A 74 0.33 24.24 7.14
N SER A 75 0.07 25.54 6.87
CA SER A 75 -1.27 26.04 6.51
C SER A 75 -1.91 25.33 5.30
N SER A 76 -1.10 24.77 4.41
CA SER A 76 -1.56 23.97 3.26
C SER A 76 -2.20 22.64 3.67
N ARG A 77 -1.87 22.08 4.85
CA ARG A 77 -2.35 20.77 5.28
C ARG A 77 -3.87 20.71 5.43
N LYS A 78 -4.49 21.81 5.89
CA LYS A 78 -5.95 21.92 5.98
C LYS A 78 -6.63 21.67 4.62
N ALA A 79 -6.09 22.25 3.55
CA ALA A 79 -6.65 22.07 2.21
C ALA A 79 -6.50 20.62 1.71
N ILE A 80 -5.36 19.98 1.99
CA ILE A 80 -5.10 18.57 1.65
C ILE A 80 -6.06 17.65 2.42
N LEU A 81 -6.23 17.87 3.73
CA LEU A 81 -7.14 17.07 4.57
C LEU A 81 -8.61 17.20 4.11
N LEU A 82 -9.03 18.41 3.71
CA LEU A 82 -10.36 18.65 3.16
C LEU A 82 -10.55 18.03 1.77
N ALA A 83 -9.47 17.93 0.97
CA ALA A 83 -9.49 17.21 -0.30
C ALA A 83 -9.64 15.70 -0.08
N GLU A 84 -8.85 15.11 0.82
CA GLU A 84 -8.95 13.72 1.25
C GLU A 84 -10.36 13.38 1.74
N ALA A 85 -10.96 14.25 2.57
CA ALA A 85 -12.34 14.06 3.04
C ALA A 85 -13.37 13.94 1.90
N ARG A 86 -13.18 14.67 0.79
CA ARG A 86 -14.06 14.55 -0.39
C ARG A 86 -13.95 13.18 -1.06
N HIS A 87 -12.78 12.56 -1.03
CA HIS A 87 -12.60 11.20 -1.55
C HIS A 87 -13.35 10.17 -0.68
N TYR A 88 -13.29 10.29 0.65
CA TYR A 88 -14.12 9.46 1.54
C TYR A 88 -15.62 9.67 1.31
N MET A 89 -16.09 10.90 1.09
CA MET A 89 -17.49 11.16 0.74
C MET A 89 -17.91 10.46 -0.56
N ARG A 90 -17.04 10.47 -1.58
CA ARG A 90 -17.31 9.73 -2.84
C ARG A 90 -17.37 8.22 -2.59
N CYS A 91 -16.48 7.69 -1.75
CA CYS A 91 -16.52 6.27 -1.36
C CYS A 91 -17.82 5.91 -0.64
N ARG A 92 -18.30 6.75 0.28
CA ARG A 92 -19.63 6.58 0.91
C ARG A 92 -20.74 6.53 -0.13
N ALA A 93 -20.78 7.52 -1.03
CA ALA A 93 -21.82 7.60 -2.05
C ALA A 93 -21.83 6.36 -2.96
N ALA A 94 -20.68 5.74 -3.17
CA ALA A 94 -20.50 4.51 -3.92
C ALA A 94 -20.69 3.22 -3.08
N GLY A 95 -20.96 3.33 -1.77
CA GLY A 95 -21.19 2.17 -0.89
C GLY A 95 -19.94 1.41 -0.47
N LEU A 96 -18.78 2.08 -0.35
CA LEU A 96 -17.49 1.44 -0.03
C LEU A 96 -17.08 1.52 1.45
N GLU A 97 -17.78 2.32 2.25
CA GLU A 97 -17.52 2.43 3.69
C GLU A 97 -17.76 1.11 4.41
N GLY A 98 -16.82 0.71 5.28
CA GLY A 98 -16.88 -0.56 6.01
C GLY A 98 -16.64 -1.80 5.15
N LEU A 99 -16.37 -1.62 3.84
CA LEU A 99 -16.08 -2.70 2.91
C LEU A 99 -14.67 -2.59 2.32
N VAL A 100 -14.34 -1.45 1.70
CA VAL A 100 -13.04 -1.18 1.07
C VAL A 100 -12.26 -0.11 1.83
N VAL A 101 -12.95 0.90 2.32
CA VAL A 101 -12.37 1.98 3.12
C VAL A 101 -13.03 2.01 4.50
N PRO A 102 -12.39 2.56 5.55
CA PRO A 102 -13.03 2.74 6.84
C PRO A 102 -14.33 3.53 6.77
N ASN A 103 -15.22 3.35 7.75
CA ASN A 103 -16.36 4.24 7.91
C ASN A 103 -15.86 5.68 8.14
N PHE A 104 -16.33 6.63 7.33
CA PHE A 104 -16.01 8.04 7.52
C PHE A 104 -17.07 8.72 8.41
N TYR A 105 -16.65 9.53 9.37
CA TYR A 105 -17.57 10.18 10.32
C TYR A 105 -17.69 11.69 10.10
N GLY A 106 -16.97 12.23 9.12
CA GLY A 106 -17.01 13.64 8.76
C GLY A 106 -15.70 14.38 9.06
N VAL A 107 -15.72 15.68 8.74
CA VAL A 107 -14.67 16.62 9.11
C VAL A 107 -15.19 17.53 10.21
N TYR A 108 -14.34 17.75 11.22
CA TYR A 108 -14.65 18.58 12.36
C TYR A 108 -13.57 19.64 12.55
N THR A 109 -13.91 20.71 13.25
CA THR A 109 -12.99 21.76 13.66
C THR A 109 -13.10 22.00 15.15
N ALA A 110 -11.97 22.16 15.83
CA ALA A 110 -11.92 22.65 17.20
C ALA A 110 -11.18 23.98 17.25
N ASP A 111 -11.72 24.93 18.00
CA ASP A 111 -11.07 26.20 18.27
C ASP A 111 -10.10 26.03 19.44
N MET A 112 -8.81 26.21 19.19
CA MET A 112 -7.79 26.19 20.24
C MET A 112 -7.71 27.60 20.82
N GLY A 113 -8.68 27.93 21.68
CA GLY A 113 -8.97 29.30 22.15
C GLY A 113 -7.79 30.12 22.70
N LEU A 114 -6.65 29.51 23.03
CA LEU A 114 -5.46 30.20 23.51
C LEU A 114 -4.55 30.77 22.41
N CYS A 115 -4.63 30.27 21.17
CA CYS A 115 -3.75 30.69 20.07
C CYS A 115 -4.50 31.23 18.84
N GLY A 116 -5.82 31.41 18.95
CA GLY A 116 -6.66 31.88 17.84
C GLY A 116 -6.67 30.96 16.62
N SER A 117 -6.08 29.77 16.72
CA SER A 117 -5.96 28.81 15.62
C SER A 117 -7.04 27.74 15.75
N SER A 118 -7.65 27.38 14.62
CA SER A 118 -8.57 26.23 14.55
C SER A 118 -7.80 25.01 14.07
N VAL A 119 -8.12 23.85 14.65
CA VAL A 119 -7.61 22.54 14.22
C VAL A 119 -8.72 21.83 13.47
N THR A 120 -8.43 21.38 12.28
CA THR A 120 -9.29 20.54 11.45
C THR A 120 -8.96 19.08 11.66
N CYS A 121 -9.98 18.23 11.78
CA CYS A 121 -9.84 16.79 11.99
C CYS A 121 -10.74 16.02 11.02
N LEU A 122 -10.13 15.12 10.25
CA LEU A 122 -10.81 14.04 9.54
C LEU A 122 -11.01 12.89 10.52
N VAL A 123 -12.26 12.41 10.65
CA VAL A 123 -12.61 11.37 11.62
C VAL A 123 -13.06 10.12 10.87
N LEU A 124 -12.38 9.02 11.14
CA LEU A 124 -12.61 7.71 10.53
C LEU A 124 -12.81 6.65 11.61
N GLU A 125 -13.33 5.49 11.24
CA GLU A 125 -13.25 4.28 12.05
C GLU A 125 -11.81 3.79 12.15
N TYR A 126 -11.44 3.29 13.33
CA TYR A 126 -10.19 2.57 13.50
C TYR A 126 -10.37 1.11 13.06
N CYS A 127 -9.79 0.78 11.90
CA CYS A 127 -9.86 -0.56 11.30
C CYS A 127 -8.61 -1.41 11.59
N GLY A 128 -7.93 -1.18 12.71
CA GLY A 128 -6.74 -1.92 13.12
C GLY A 128 -5.42 -1.28 12.69
N GLU A 129 -4.38 -2.09 12.56
CA GLU A 129 -3.00 -1.65 12.35
C GLU A 129 -2.59 -1.71 10.88
N ALA A 130 -1.66 -0.84 10.48
CA ALA A 130 -1.06 -0.88 9.16
C ALA A 130 -0.29 -2.19 8.94
N LEU A 131 -0.21 -2.64 7.68
CA LEU A 131 0.56 -3.84 7.35
C LEU A 131 2.04 -3.65 7.68
N ALA A 132 2.55 -4.47 8.60
CA ALA A 132 3.97 -4.50 8.96
C ALA A 132 4.82 -5.33 7.99
N GLN A 133 4.19 -6.19 7.18
CA GLN A 133 4.86 -7.11 6.26
C GLN A 133 4.75 -6.60 4.82
N ARG A 134 5.79 -6.85 4.02
CA ARG A 134 5.77 -6.58 2.58
C ARG A 134 4.65 -7.35 1.89
N PHE A 135 4.05 -6.75 0.85
CA PHE A 135 2.96 -7.39 0.11
C PHE A 135 3.29 -8.80 -0.40
N SER A 136 4.52 -9.02 -0.89
CA SER A 136 4.97 -10.32 -1.40
C SER A 136 5.08 -11.42 -0.33
N SER A 137 5.13 -11.06 0.95
CA SER A 137 5.21 -12.02 2.07
C SER A 137 3.84 -12.40 2.61
N LEU A 138 2.76 -11.78 2.13
CA LEU A 138 1.41 -12.03 2.61
C LEU A 138 0.83 -13.34 2.03
N PRO A 139 -0.07 -14.02 2.77
CA PRO A 139 -0.78 -15.18 2.26
C PRO A 139 -1.48 -14.89 0.93
N ALA A 140 -1.45 -15.84 0.00
CA ALA A 140 -2.04 -15.70 -1.34
C ALA A 140 -3.51 -15.25 -1.30
N SER A 141 -4.31 -15.82 -0.38
CA SER A 141 -5.71 -15.45 -0.19
C SER A 141 -5.89 -13.99 0.24
N PHE A 142 -4.96 -13.45 1.04
CA PHE A 142 -5.01 -12.05 1.46
C PHE A 142 -4.64 -11.11 0.31
N ARG A 143 -3.58 -11.45 -0.45
CA ARG A 143 -3.17 -10.72 -1.66
C ARG A 143 -4.32 -10.63 -2.66
N ALA A 144 -5.00 -11.75 -2.93
CA ALA A 144 -6.17 -11.81 -3.80
C ALA A 144 -7.30 -10.87 -3.32
N ARG A 145 -7.68 -10.93 -2.03
CA ARG A 145 -8.70 -10.01 -1.48
C ARG A 145 -8.31 -8.53 -1.61
N LEU A 146 -7.04 -8.19 -1.40
CA LEU A 146 -6.59 -6.80 -1.53
C LEU A 146 -6.61 -6.33 -3.00
N ILE A 147 -6.27 -7.19 -3.96
CA ILE A 147 -6.42 -6.92 -5.40
C ILE A 147 -7.89 -6.72 -5.76
N ASP A 148 -8.78 -7.59 -5.28
CA ASP A 148 -10.22 -7.48 -5.51
C ASP A 148 -10.76 -6.14 -4.97
N LYS A 149 -10.34 -5.73 -3.77
CA LYS A 149 -10.72 -4.42 -3.20
C LYS A 149 -10.19 -3.24 -4.00
N ALA A 150 -8.98 -3.34 -4.56
CA ALA A 150 -8.41 -2.30 -5.41
C ALA A 150 -9.20 -2.16 -6.73
N PHE A 151 -9.54 -3.28 -7.39
CA PHE A 151 -10.42 -3.25 -8.57
C PHE A 151 -11.81 -2.70 -8.25
N TYR A 152 -12.40 -3.14 -7.13
CA TYR A 152 -13.72 -2.66 -6.70
C TYR A 152 -13.71 -1.15 -6.39
N PHE A 153 -12.62 -0.64 -5.81
CA PHE A 153 -12.41 0.80 -5.61
C PHE A 153 -12.44 1.57 -6.94
N HIS A 154 -11.71 1.08 -7.94
CA HIS A 154 -11.63 1.67 -9.27
C HIS A 154 -13.01 1.66 -9.96
N GLU A 155 -13.67 0.50 -9.98
CA GLU A 155 -14.95 0.30 -10.67
C GLU A 155 -16.07 1.17 -10.07
N LYS A 156 -16.21 1.19 -8.73
CA LYS A 156 -17.35 1.84 -8.09
C LYS A 156 -17.18 3.34 -7.91
N VAL A 157 -15.97 3.83 -7.68
CA VAL A 157 -15.74 5.27 -7.41
C VAL A 157 -15.18 6.01 -8.62
N GLY A 158 -14.57 5.30 -9.58
CA GLY A 158 -13.88 5.90 -10.72
C GLY A 158 -12.66 6.71 -10.27
N MET A 159 -11.86 6.16 -9.36
CA MET A 159 -10.65 6.79 -8.83
C MET A 159 -9.51 5.78 -8.68
N THR A 160 -8.27 6.25 -8.86
CA THR A 160 -7.08 5.57 -8.32
C THR A 160 -6.82 6.02 -6.90
N HIS A 161 -6.12 5.20 -6.12
CA HIS A 161 -5.65 5.57 -4.78
C HIS A 161 -4.50 6.58 -4.83
N GLY A 162 -3.57 6.42 -5.78
CA GLY A 162 -2.39 7.24 -5.99
C GLY A 162 -1.17 6.88 -5.14
N ASP A 163 -1.34 6.10 -4.06
CA ASP A 163 -0.26 5.73 -3.14
C ASP A 163 -0.52 4.40 -2.40
N LEU A 164 -0.94 3.39 -3.16
CA LEU A 164 -1.29 2.10 -2.60
C LEU A 164 -0.03 1.30 -2.21
N CYS A 165 0.37 1.43 -0.95
CA CYS A 165 1.50 0.75 -0.32
C CYS A 165 1.10 0.10 1.01
N GLU A 166 1.99 -0.69 1.61
CA GLU A 166 1.71 -1.46 2.83
C GLU A 166 1.23 -0.59 4.00
N SER A 167 1.84 0.59 4.18
CA SER A 167 1.44 1.51 5.26
C SER A 167 0.05 2.13 5.07
N ASN A 168 -0.48 2.08 3.84
CA ASN A 168 -1.79 2.61 3.48
C ASN A 168 -2.86 1.51 3.38
N VAL A 169 -2.55 0.32 3.91
CA VAL A 169 -3.49 -0.77 4.12
C VAL A 169 -3.49 -1.14 5.60
N VAL A 170 -4.65 -1.02 6.24
CA VAL A 170 -4.86 -1.47 7.62
C VAL A 170 -5.66 -2.76 7.66
N VAL A 171 -5.46 -3.56 8.70
CA VAL A 171 -6.12 -4.87 8.83
C VAL A 171 -6.89 -4.93 10.14
N ASP A 172 -8.18 -5.25 10.04
CA ASP A 172 -9.04 -5.34 11.21
C ASP A 172 -8.78 -6.63 12.01
N LYS A 173 -9.49 -6.77 13.14
CA LYS A 173 -9.39 -7.95 14.01
C LYS A 173 -9.83 -9.26 13.33
N LYS A 174 -10.54 -9.19 12.20
CA LYS A 174 -11.02 -10.34 11.43
C LYS A 174 -10.07 -10.68 10.26
N GLY A 175 -9.01 -9.91 10.06
CA GLY A 175 -8.08 -10.11 8.95
C GLY A 175 -8.56 -9.48 7.63
N GLU A 176 -9.50 -8.52 7.70
CA GLU A 176 -10.00 -7.80 6.54
C GLU A 176 -9.16 -6.56 6.25
N PRO A 177 -8.64 -6.41 5.00
CA PRO A 177 -7.89 -5.23 4.61
C PRO A 177 -8.79 -4.03 4.30
N PHE A 178 -8.36 -2.84 4.69
CA PHE A 178 -8.99 -1.57 4.36
C PHE A 178 -7.95 -0.60 3.78
N LEU A 179 -8.34 0.10 2.73
CA LEU A 179 -7.54 1.14 2.09
C LEU A 179 -7.72 2.46 2.86
N ILE A 180 -6.61 3.09 3.22
CA ILE A 180 -6.58 4.36 3.97
C ILE A 180 -5.69 5.39 3.25
N ASP A 181 -5.68 6.63 3.73
CA ASP A 181 -4.86 7.71 3.18
C ASP A 181 -5.20 8.06 1.72
N LEU A 182 -6.44 8.53 1.51
CA LEU A 182 -6.96 8.88 0.19
C LEU A 182 -6.51 10.27 -0.30
N GLU A 183 -5.39 10.78 0.20
CA GLU A 183 -4.93 12.14 -0.10
C GLU A 183 -4.42 12.31 -1.54
N ARG A 184 -3.97 11.21 -2.16
CA ARG A 184 -3.46 11.19 -3.55
C ARG A 184 -4.47 10.64 -4.56
N CYS A 185 -5.72 10.46 -4.16
CA CYS A 185 -6.73 9.95 -5.06
C CYS A 185 -6.95 10.89 -6.24
N ALA A 186 -7.08 10.31 -7.42
CA ALA A 186 -7.36 11.03 -8.66
C ALA A 186 -8.48 10.33 -9.44
N THR A 187 -9.24 11.08 -10.21
CA THR A 187 -10.23 10.50 -11.13
C THR A 187 -9.55 9.52 -12.09
N HIS A 188 -10.17 8.37 -12.29
CA HIS A 188 -9.63 7.29 -13.07
C HIS A 188 -10.75 6.55 -13.81
N ASP A 189 -10.56 6.34 -15.10
CA ASP A 189 -11.35 5.43 -15.91
C ASP A 189 -10.53 4.13 -16.09
N CYS A 190 -10.86 3.11 -15.30
CA CYS A 190 -10.10 1.86 -15.32
C CYS A 190 -10.46 1.02 -16.54
N GLN A 191 -9.55 0.96 -17.50
CA GLN A 191 -9.71 0.17 -18.73
C GLN A 191 -9.13 -1.24 -18.62
N CYS A 192 -8.68 -1.65 -17.43
CA CYS A 192 -8.17 -3.00 -17.19
C CYS A 192 -9.32 -4.01 -17.22
N THR A 193 -9.25 -4.96 -18.14
CA THR A 193 -10.20 -6.07 -18.28
C THR A 193 -9.57 -7.43 -18.00
N MET A 194 -8.26 -7.45 -17.74
CA MET A 194 -7.49 -8.66 -17.48
C MET A 194 -7.79 -9.20 -16.07
N ASN A 195 -7.97 -10.52 -15.98
CA ASN A 195 -8.00 -11.18 -14.68
C ASN A 195 -6.55 -11.42 -14.22
N VAL A 196 -6.34 -11.41 -12.90
CA VAL A 196 -5.04 -11.67 -12.29
C VAL A 196 -5.08 -13.05 -11.63
N HIS A 197 -4.28 -13.99 -12.12
CA HIS A 197 -4.05 -15.27 -11.45
C HIS A 197 -2.62 -15.39 -10.93
N GLU A 198 -2.48 -16.04 -9.78
CA GLU A 198 -1.17 -16.32 -9.21
C GLU A 198 -0.40 -17.31 -10.10
N GLY A 199 0.86 -16.98 -10.41
CA GLY A 199 1.72 -17.77 -11.28
C GLY A 199 1.59 -17.44 -12.77
N ASP A 200 0.67 -16.56 -13.17
CA ASP A 200 0.59 -16.08 -14.55
C ASP A 200 1.88 -15.36 -14.96
N ILE A 201 2.10 -15.26 -16.26
CA ILE A 201 3.22 -14.49 -16.80
C ILE A 201 2.84 -13.01 -16.69
N MET A 202 3.76 -12.19 -16.17
CA MET A 202 3.55 -10.74 -16.08
C MET A 202 3.29 -10.17 -17.48
N PRO A 203 2.10 -9.59 -17.74
CA PRO A 203 1.81 -8.97 -19.03
C PRO A 203 2.62 -7.67 -19.20
N PRO A 204 2.82 -7.18 -20.43
CA PRO A 204 3.32 -5.82 -20.64
C PRO A 204 2.42 -4.79 -19.94
N ALA A 205 3.01 -3.74 -19.36
CA ALA A 205 2.26 -2.74 -18.60
C ALA A 205 1.24 -2.00 -19.48
N GLU A 206 1.57 -1.81 -20.76
CA GLU A 206 0.74 -1.17 -21.77
C GLU A 206 -0.49 -2.01 -22.12
N GLU A 207 -0.42 -3.33 -21.95
CA GLU A 207 -1.53 -4.25 -22.22
C GLU A 207 -2.47 -4.34 -21.01
N PHE A 208 -1.93 -4.22 -19.78
CA PHE A 208 -2.73 -4.28 -18.55
C PHE A 208 -3.65 -3.06 -18.35
N LYS A 209 -3.35 -1.91 -18.96
CA LYS A 209 -4.16 -0.67 -18.98
C LYS A 209 -4.50 -0.02 -17.62
N CYS A 210 -4.02 -0.53 -16.49
CA CYS A 210 -4.15 0.12 -15.17
C CYS A 210 -2.80 0.16 -14.43
N PRO A 211 -2.07 1.30 -14.44
CA PRO A 211 -0.74 1.38 -13.83
C PRO A 211 -0.69 1.20 -12.31
N GLU A 212 -1.75 1.55 -11.58
CA GLU A 212 -1.80 1.36 -10.12
C GLU A 212 -1.95 -0.11 -9.76
N VAL A 213 -2.98 -0.78 -10.30
CA VAL A 213 -3.22 -2.20 -10.01
C VAL A 213 -2.09 -3.05 -10.57
N TYR A 214 -1.51 -2.71 -11.73
CA TYR A 214 -0.31 -3.39 -12.25
C TYR A 214 0.85 -3.36 -11.25
N ARG A 215 1.14 -2.19 -10.65
CA ARG A 215 2.19 -2.04 -9.63
C ARG A 215 1.87 -2.83 -8.38
N LEU A 216 0.62 -2.84 -7.93
CA LEU A 216 0.16 -3.62 -6.78
C LEU A 216 0.34 -5.13 -7.00
N VAL A 217 -0.15 -5.64 -8.12
CA VAL A 217 -0.10 -7.07 -8.46
C VAL A 217 1.37 -7.53 -8.61
N LYS A 218 2.20 -6.68 -9.21
CA LYS A 218 3.64 -6.90 -9.33
C LYS A 218 4.34 -6.90 -7.96
N SER A 219 4.05 -5.94 -7.08
CA SER A 219 4.68 -5.88 -5.74
C SER A 219 4.26 -7.03 -4.84
N MET A 220 3.06 -7.57 -5.06
CA MET A 220 2.56 -8.79 -4.43
C MET A 220 3.23 -10.07 -4.95
N GLY A 221 4.00 -10.02 -6.04
CA GLY A 221 4.61 -11.21 -6.63
C GLY A 221 3.57 -12.22 -7.16
N MET A 222 2.42 -11.74 -7.63
CA MET A 222 1.38 -12.61 -8.20
C MET A 222 1.82 -13.21 -9.53
N TRP A 223 2.65 -12.50 -10.28
CA TRP A 223 3.13 -12.94 -11.59
C TRP A 223 4.54 -13.50 -11.55
N ARG A 224 4.80 -14.47 -12.41
CA ARG A 224 6.15 -14.87 -12.77
C ARG A 224 6.78 -13.78 -13.63
N PRO A 225 8.07 -13.46 -13.42
CA PRO A 225 8.76 -12.54 -14.31
C PRO A 225 8.72 -13.10 -15.73
N TYR A 226 8.57 -12.20 -16.71
CA TYR A 226 8.83 -12.52 -18.11
C TYR A 226 10.30 -12.96 -18.19
N ALA A 227 10.58 -14.23 -18.42
CA ALA A 227 11.93 -14.77 -18.31
C ALA A 227 12.85 -14.07 -19.33
N VAL A 228 13.86 -13.34 -18.85
CA VAL A 228 14.96 -12.84 -19.68
C VAL A 228 16.06 -13.90 -19.64
N VAL A 229 16.20 -14.66 -20.73
CA VAL A 229 17.40 -15.48 -20.97
C VAL A 229 18.34 -14.69 -21.87
N GLY A 230 19.27 -13.94 -21.27
CA GLY A 230 20.46 -13.44 -21.96
C GLY A 230 20.26 -12.37 -23.07
N PRO A 231 21.37 -11.80 -23.59
CA PRO A 231 21.35 -10.43 -24.10
C PRO A 231 20.85 -10.17 -25.53
N SER A 232 20.21 -11.12 -26.23
CA SER A 232 19.95 -10.89 -27.67
C SER A 232 18.63 -11.42 -28.25
N ASP A 233 17.97 -12.41 -27.65
CA ASP A 233 16.84 -13.06 -28.32
C ASP A 233 15.57 -13.00 -27.45
N PRO A 234 14.50 -12.33 -27.91
CA PRO A 234 13.20 -12.40 -27.23
C PRO A 234 12.67 -13.83 -27.33
N VAL A 235 12.61 -14.50 -26.18
CA VAL A 235 12.01 -15.83 -26.07
C VAL A 235 10.50 -15.67 -26.10
N GLU A 236 9.95 -15.65 -27.30
CA GLU A 236 8.50 -15.64 -27.44
C GLU A 236 7.89 -17.02 -27.09
N TYR A 237 8.66 -18.12 -27.01
CA TYR A 237 8.09 -19.49 -26.88
C TYR A 237 8.97 -20.57 -26.20
N ALA A 238 9.47 -20.38 -24.97
CA ALA A 238 10.10 -21.49 -24.22
C ALA A 238 9.21 -22.00 -23.07
N PHE A 239 8.04 -22.54 -23.42
CA PHE A 239 7.11 -23.10 -22.44
C PHE A 239 7.20 -24.61 -22.25
N SER A 240 8.11 -25.29 -22.95
CA SER A 240 8.32 -26.72 -22.77
C SER A 240 9.80 -27.07 -22.58
N VAL A 241 10.05 -28.16 -21.85
CA VAL A 241 11.38 -28.74 -21.67
C VAL A 241 11.96 -29.07 -23.05
N GLU A 242 11.10 -29.48 -23.99
CA GLU A 242 11.47 -29.78 -25.37
C GLU A 242 11.93 -28.54 -26.15
N SER A 243 11.28 -27.37 -25.98
CA SER A 243 11.74 -26.10 -26.58
C SER A 243 13.09 -25.66 -26.01
N LEU A 244 13.29 -25.86 -24.70
CA LEU A 244 14.59 -25.59 -24.05
C LEU A 244 15.69 -26.55 -24.55
N LEU A 245 15.37 -27.83 -24.70
CA LEU A 245 16.28 -28.84 -25.25
C LEU A 245 16.59 -28.59 -26.73
N ALA A 246 15.62 -28.11 -27.51
CA ALA A 246 15.82 -27.75 -28.92
C ALA A 246 16.70 -26.50 -29.09
N MET A 247 16.70 -25.58 -28.13
CA MET A 247 17.59 -24.41 -28.11
C MET A 247 19.01 -24.73 -27.61
N SER A 248 19.20 -25.84 -26.88
CA SER A 248 20.50 -26.23 -26.32
C SER A 248 21.65 -26.28 -27.35
N PRO A 249 21.49 -26.86 -28.56
CA PRO A 249 22.55 -26.88 -29.56
C PRO A 249 22.89 -25.48 -30.11
N ALA A 250 21.90 -24.59 -30.22
CA ALA A 250 22.09 -23.22 -30.69
C ALA A 250 22.85 -22.36 -29.66
N ILE A 251 22.49 -22.50 -28.39
CA ILE A 251 23.17 -21.86 -27.26
C ILE A 251 24.63 -22.35 -27.17
N GLN A 252 24.84 -23.67 -27.31
CA GLN A 252 26.19 -24.25 -27.33
C GLN A 252 27.03 -23.69 -28.48
N LYS A 253 26.51 -23.65 -29.71
CA LYS A 253 27.22 -23.08 -30.87
C LYS A 253 27.56 -21.60 -30.68
N HIS A 254 26.62 -20.80 -30.16
CA HIS A 254 26.86 -19.39 -29.92
C HIS A 254 27.91 -19.15 -28.81
N THR A 255 27.87 -19.94 -27.74
CA THR A 255 28.86 -19.91 -26.65
C THR A 255 30.26 -20.29 -27.16
N GLU A 256 30.34 -21.31 -28.02
CA GLU A 256 31.57 -21.74 -28.69
C GLU A 256 32.14 -20.63 -29.58
N GLN A 257 31.29 -19.96 -30.38
CA GLN A 257 31.69 -18.84 -31.23
C GLN A 257 32.18 -17.63 -30.43
N GLN A 258 31.55 -17.32 -29.29
CA GLN A 258 32.03 -16.26 -28.41
C GLN A 258 33.38 -16.59 -27.76
N ARG A 259 33.59 -17.85 -27.33
CA ARG A 259 34.89 -18.32 -26.83
C ARG A 259 35.98 -18.24 -27.91
N GLN A 260 35.67 -18.63 -29.15
CA GLN A 260 36.61 -18.51 -30.27
C GLN A 260 36.95 -17.05 -30.57
N ARG A 261 35.98 -16.13 -30.53
CA ARG A 261 36.22 -14.68 -30.70
C ARG A 261 37.07 -14.09 -29.57
N GLN A 262 36.90 -14.55 -28.33
CA GLN A 262 37.74 -14.13 -27.22
C GLN A 262 39.17 -14.67 -27.34
N ASN A 263 39.34 -15.93 -27.77
CA ASN A 263 40.66 -16.52 -27.98
C ASN A 263 41.42 -15.92 -29.18
N GLN A 264 40.71 -15.37 -30.18
CA GLN A 264 41.32 -14.66 -31.31
C GLN A 264 41.71 -13.21 -30.98
N ARG A 265 41.16 -12.63 -29.91
CA ARG A 265 41.67 -11.38 -29.35
C ARG A 265 42.89 -11.74 -28.50
N GLY A 266 44.07 -11.67 -29.10
CA GLY A 266 45.35 -11.92 -28.43
C GLY A 266 45.51 -11.15 -27.11
N PRO A 267 46.47 -11.55 -26.25
CA PRO A 267 46.58 -11.07 -24.87
C PRO A 267 46.56 -9.55 -24.83
N GLN A 268 45.50 -8.98 -24.26
CA GLN A 268 45.47 -7.55 -23.98
C GLN A 268 46.54 -7.27 -22.93
N GLY A 269 47.49 -6.40 -23.29
CA GLY A 269 48.55 -5.95 -22.39
C GLY A 269 47.98 -5.36 -21.09
N PRO A 270 48.82 -5.24 -20.05
CA PRO A 270 48.36 -4.93 -18.70
C PRO A 270 47.63 -3.59 -18.68
N VAL A 271 46.34 -3.64 -18.33
CA VAL A 271 45.53 -2.47 -18.01
C VAL A 271 46.00 -1.94 -16.66
N THR A 272 46.65 -0.78 -16.67
CA THR A 272 47.02 -0.03 -15.47
C THR A 272 45.75 0.40 -14.73
N THR A 273 45.46 -0.27 -13.63
CA THR A 273 44.36 0.08 -12.72
C THR A 273 44.92 1.03 -11.66
N SER A 274 44.46 2.29 -11.67
CA SER A 274 44.73 3.21 -10.54
C SER A 274 43.79 2.86 -9.39
N TYR A 275 44.39 2.57 -8.23
CA TYR A 275 43.68 2.28 -7.00
C TYR A 275 43.19 3.58 -6.36
N TYR A 276 41.87 3.71 -6.17
CA TYR A 276 41.33 4.51 -5.07
C TYR A 276 40.85 3.56 -3.97
N ASN A 277 41.50 3.68 -2.82
CA ASN A 277 41.15 3.02 -1.56
C ASN A 277 39.84 3.60 -1.00
N VAL A 278 38.91 2.73 -0.58
CA VAL A 278 37.92 3.04 0.46
C VAL A 278 37.76 1.79 1.36
N PRO A 279 37.71 1.93 2.70
CA PRO A 279 37.89 0.81 3.62
C PRO A 279 36.60 0.01 3.88
N THR A 280 36.77 -1.30 4.00
CA THR A 280 35.78 -2.26 4.48
C THR A 280 35.81 -2.33 6.01
N SER A 281 34.68 -2.17 6.67
CA SER A 281 34.49 -2.72 8.02
C SER A 281 33.08 -3.27 8.22
N LEU A 282 33.05 -4.58 8.45
CA LEU A 282 32.20 -5.30 9.42
C LEU A 282 30.68 -5.31 9.17
N TYR A 283 30.13 -6.48 8.83
CA TYR A 283 29.47 -7.39 9.78
C TYR A 283 29.10 -8.70 9.08
N GLY A 284 29.49 -9.81 9.70
CA GLY A 284 29.03 -11.15 9.37
C GLY A 284 27.76 -11.54 10.13
N VAL A 285 27.47 -12.84 10.10
CA VAL A 285 26.35 -13.58 10.75
C VAL A 285 25.14 -13.77 9.83
N GLN A 286 24.47 -14.92 9.71
CA GLN A 286 24.78 -16.34 9.87
C GLN A 286 23.56 -17.05 9.25
N ARG A 287 23.76 -18.00 8.32
CA ARG A 287 22.64 -18.74 7.71
C ARG A 287 22.16 -19.84 8.66
N GLN A 288 20.86 -19.92 8.89
CA GLN A 288 20.19 -21.16 9.29
C GLN A 288 19.13 -21.49 8.25
N GLY A 289 19.22 -22.71 7.74
CA GLY A 289 18.26 -23.30 6.82
C GLY A 289 17.12 -23.96 7.57
N HIS A 290 15.93 -23.90 7.00
CA HIS A 290 14.86 -24.83 7.30
C HIS A 290 14.17 -25.25 5.99
N PHE A 291 14.23 -26.56 5.76
CA PHE A 291 13.38 -27.34 4.87
C PHE A 291 11.91 -27.22 5.31
N PHE A 292 10.97 -27.02 4.39
CA PHE A 292 9.65 -27.65 4.46
C PHE A 292 8.99 -27.74 3.07
N GLN A 293 8.15 -28.76 2.97
CA GLN A 293 7.70 -29.50 1.80
C GLN A 293 6.64 -28.80 0.92
N ASP A 294 6.55 -29.34 -0.29
CA ASP A 294 5.50 -29.19 -1.30
C ASP A 294 4.08 -29.09 -0.74
N GLN A 295 3.34 -28.08 -1.19
CA GLN A 295 1.87 -28.12 -1.20
C GLN A 295 1.35 -27.79 -2.60
N GLN A 296 0.41 -28.63 -3.00
CA GLN A 296 -0.17 -28.73 -4.33
C GLN A 296 -0.90 -27.45 -4.76
N ARG A 297 -0.73 -27.12 -6.05
CA ARG A 297 -1.41 -26.03 -6.74
C ARG A 297 -2.90 -26.34 -6.88
N SER A 298 -3.76 -25.67 -6.12
CA SER A 298 -5.15 -25.42 -6.51
C SER A 298 -5.23 -23.99 -7.05
N GLY A 299 -5.37 -23.84 -8.37
CA GLY A 299 -5.62 -22.54 -8.99
C GLY A 299 -7.01 -22.05 -8.59
N SER A 300 -7.08 -21.10 -7.66
CA SER A 300 -8.33 -20.43 -7.31
C SER A 300 -8.63 -19.34 -8.33
N LEU A 301 -9.78 -19.47 -8.98
CA LEU A 301 -10.32 -18.48 -9.92
C LEU A 301 -10.97 -17.36 -9.10
N TYR A 302 -10.39 -16.15 -9.10
CA TYR A 302 -10.99 -15.00 -8.43
C TYR A 302 -11.71 -14.14 -9.47
N ARG A 303 -13.03 -14.27 -9.52
CA ARG A 303 -13.94 -13.29 -10.12
C ARG A 303 -15.28 -13.42 -9.42
N LEU A 304 -15.51 -12.64 -8.37
CA LEU A 304 -16.86 -12.41 -7.88
C LEU A 304 -17.56 -11.49 -8.89
N ARG A 305 -18.20 -12.09 -9.90
CA ARG A 305 -19.35 -11.45 -10.54
C ARG A 305 -20.50 -11.56 -9.55
N VAL A 306 -20.91 -10.42 -8.97
CA VAL A 306 -22.28 -10.26 -8.49
C VAL A 306 -23.15 -9.98 -9.71
#